data_AF-A0A529NMA4-F1
#
_entry.id   AF-A0A529NMA4-F1
#
_cell.length_a   1.000
_cell.length_b   1.000
_cell.length_c   1.000
_cell.angle_alpha   90.00
_cell.angle_beta   90.00
_cell.angle_gamma   90.00
#
_symmetry.space_group_name_H-M   'P 1'
#
loop_
_entity.id
_entity.type
_entity.pdbx_description
1 polymer ?
#
loop_
_entity_poly.entity_id
_entity_poly.type
_entity_poly.pdbx_seq_one_letter_code
_entity_poly.pdbx_strand_id
1 'polypeptide(L)'
;NDNYSTQEPSGVIRAFDVDSGALLWNWDSGNPDQTTPLPTGQAYTNNSPNMWSTPSADEKLGLLYVPLGNQTPDQLGAGRSANVEKFSSSITALDLNTGQVRWVRQTVHHDLWDMDVPAQPTLVDITTSSGVVPALVGPTKQGDLYVL
;
A
#
# COMPACT_ATOMS: atom_id res chain seq x y z
N ASN A 1 20.02 5.83 -9.07
CA ASN A 1 19.53 6.03 -7.70
C ASN A 1 18.35 6.94 -7.81
N ASP A 2 17.18 6.42 -7.47
CA ASP A 2 16.01 7.28 -7.29
C ASP A 2 16.19 8.05 -5.97
N ASN A 3 15.82 9.33 -6.00
CA ASN A 3 15.82 10.32 -4.92
C ASN A 3 16.74 10.15 -3.68
N TYR A 4 17.61 11.15 -3.44
CA TYR A 4 18.44 11.25 -2.23
C TYR A 4 17.76 11.95 -1.04
N SER A 5 16.55 12.45 -1.24
CA SER A 5 15.85 13.27 -0.27
C SER A 5 15.03 12.41 0.69
N THR A 6 14.96 12.86 1.94
CA THR A 6 14.10 12.31 3.00
C THR A 6 12.90 13.19 3.29
N GLN A 7 12.66 14.22 2.46
CA GLN A 7 11.58 15.20 2.61
C GLN A 7 10.56 15.13 1.46
N GLU A 8 10.43 13.96 0.84
CA GLU A 8 9.44 13.76 -0.22
C GLU A 8 8.00 13.93 0.30
N PRO A 9 7.06 14.31 -0.56
CA PRO A 9 5.64 14.26 -0.21
C PRO A 9 5.21 12.88 0.28
N SER A 10 4.17 12.85 1.11
CA SER A 10 3.55 11.60 1.55
C SER A 10 3.04 10.76 0.36
N GLY A 11 3.22 9.45 0.46
CA GLY A 11 2.57 8.43 -0.36
C GLY A 11 1.08 8.20 -0.07
N VAL A 12 0.42 9.11 0.65
CA VAL A 12 -0.98 9.04 1.06
C VAL A 12 -1.93 8.66 -0.09
N ILE A 13 -2.80 7.71 0.21
CA ILE A 13 -3.91 7.27 -0.65
C ILE A 13 -5.16 8.02 -0.25
N ARG A 14 -5.97 8.42 -1.23
CA ARG A 14 -7.16 9.24 -1.01
C ARG A 14 -8.33 8.70 -1.82
N ALA A 15 -9.50 8.65 -1.21
CA ALA A 15 -10.74 8.37 -1.91
C ALA A 15 -11.59 9.63 -1.99
N PHE A 16 -12.13 9.88 -3.18
CA PHE A 16 -12.97 11.02 -3.46
C PHE A 16 -14.34 10.55 -3.92
N ASP A 17 -15.35 11.31 -3.55
CA ASP A 17 -16.68 11.19 -4.12
C ASP A 17 -16.63 11.57 -5.61
N VAL A 18 -17.18 10.72 -6.47
CA VAL A 18 -17.05 10.86 -7.93
C VAL A 18 -17.83 12.06 -8.47
N ASP A 19 -18.94 12.44 -7.83
CA ASP A 19 -19.82 13.50 -8.29
C ASP A 19 -19.37 14.89 -7.79
N SER A 20 -18.98 14.97 -6.53
CA SER A 20 -18.63 16.24 -5.85
C SER A 20 -17.13 16.50 -5.76
N GLY A 21 -16.29 15.47 -5.91
CA GLY A 21 -14.85 15.55 -5.64
C GLY A 21 -14.51 15.72 -4.16
N ALA A 22 -15.47 15.53 -3.25
CA ALA A 22 -15.23 15.61 -1.82
C ALA A 22 -14.31 14.47 -1.35
N LEU A 23 -13.29 14.78 -0.55
CA LEU A 23 -12.44 13.77 0.08
C LEU A 23 -13.24 12.98 1.12
N LEU A 24 -13.41 11.68 0.89
CA LEU A 24 -14.18 10.77 1.76
C LEU A 24 -13.30 10.20 2.88
N TRP A 25 -12.13 9.69 2.51
CA TRP A 25 -11.14 9.18 3.44
C TRP A 25 -9.74 9.30 2.84
N ASN A 26 -8.73 9.22 3.72
CA ASN A 26 -7.33 9.13 3.35
C ASN A 26 -6.65 7.98 4.09
N TRP A 27 -5.57 7.45 3.56
CA TRP A 27 -4.73 6.52 4.29
C TRP A 27 -3.27 6.87 4.04
N ASP A 28 -2.56 7.20 5.11
CA ASP A 28 -1.13 7.50 5.10
C ASP A 28 -0.45 6.44 5.97
N SER A 29 0.47 5.67 5.39
CA SER A 29 1.17 4.61 6.10
C SER A 29 1.98 5.13 7.29
N GLY A 30 2.37 6.40 7.30
CA GLY A 30 3.03 7.05 8.43
C GLY A 30 2.12 7.25 9.65
N ASN A 31 0.81 7.38 9.43
CA ASN A 31 -0.22 7.49 10.46
C ASN A 31 -1.48 6.68 10.07
N PRO A 32 -1.39 5.33 10.08
CA PRO A 32 -2.31 4.45 9.38
C PRO A 32 -3.72 4.38 10.00
N ASP A 33 -3.87 4.79 11.25
CA ASP A 33 -5.14 4.73 11.98
C ASP A 33 -5.99 6.00 11.78
N GLN A 34 -5.40 7.09 11.27
CA GLN A 34 -6.09 8.35 10.99
C GLN A 34 -6.61 8.37 9.56
N THR A 35 -7.79 7.78 9.32
CA THR A 35 -8.34 7.66 7.96
C THR A 35 -9.33 8.73 7.55
N THR A 36 -9.68 9.64 8.46
CA THR A 36 -10.57 10.77 8.16
C THR A 36 -9.80 11.92 7.53
N PRO A 37 -10.45 12.73 6.66
CA PRO A 37 -9.87 13.94 6.10
C PRO A 37 -9.21 14.83 7.16
N LEU A 38 -7.94 15.21 6.93
CA LEU A 38 -7.20 16.04 7.87
C LEU A 38 -7.81 17.46 7.98
N PRO A 39 -7.85 18.04 9.19
CA PRO A 39 -8.20 19.44 9.37
C PRO A 39 -7.25 20.38 8.61
N THR A 40 -7.73 21.57 8.27
CA THR A 40 -6.92 22.62 7.64
C THR A 40 -5.65 22.92 8.46
N GLY A 41 -4.49 22.96 7.80
CA GLY A 41 -3.20 23.24 8.41
C GLY A 41 -2.46 22.01 8.92
N GLN A 42 -3.08 20.82 8.92
CA GLN A 42 -2.37 19.56 9.12
C GLN A 42 -1.84 19.02 7.80
N ALA A 43 -0.75 18.26 7.88
CA ALA A 43 -0.10 17.63 6.75
C ALA A 43 0.08 16.13 7.00
N TYR A 44 0.12 15.36 5.92
CA TYR A 44 0.47 13.95 5.96
C TYR A 44 1.96 13.77 6.26
N THR A 45 2.32 12.56 6.66
CA THR A 45 3.68 12.15 6.98
C THR A 45 4.55 12.26 5.74
N ASN A 46 5.54 13.16 5.78
CA ASN A 46 6.51 13.24 4.71
C ASN A 46 7.18 11.88 4.49
N ASN A 47 7.40 11.56 3.22
CA ASN A 47 8.19 10.42 2.80
C ASN A 47 7.65 9.06 3.29
N SER A 48 6.33 8.96 3.50
CA SER A 48 5.68 7.68 3.73
C SER A 48 5.70 6.83 2.45
N PRO A 49 5.88 5.49 2.53
CA PRO A 49 5.80 4.60 1.37
C PRO A 49 4.56 4.88 0.49
N ASN A 50 4.77 4.94 -0.82
CA ASN A 50 3.73 5.30 -1.79
C ASN A 50 3.17 4.08 -2.54
N MET A 51 2.02 4.26 -3.19
CA MET A 51 1.53 3.37 -4.24
C MET A 51 1.69 4.09 -5.57
N TRP A 52 2.72 3.71 -6.34
CA TRP A 52 2.95 4.26 -7.68
C TRP A 52 2.38 3.39 -8.80
N SER A 53 1.96 2.17 -8.47
CA SER A 53 1.30 1.22 -9.39
C SER A 53 -0.23 1.30 -9.28
N THR A 54 -0.93 0.29 -9.79
CA THR A 54 -2.39 0.22 -9.81
C THR A 54 -2.91 -0.70 -8.70
N PRO A 55 -3.92 -0.31 -7.92
CA PRO A 55 -4.54 -1.20 -6.94
C PRO A 55 -5.52 -2.18 -7.59
N SER A 56 -6.01 -3.15 -6.83
CA SER A 56 -7.21 -3.94 -7.19
C SER A 56 -8.25 -3.88 -6.08
N ALA A 57 -9.51 -4.13 -6.41
CA ALA A 57 -10.60 -4.09 -5.44
C ALA A 57 -11.44 -5.36 -5.52
N ASP A 58 -11.82 -5.87 -4.34
CA ASP A 58 -12.85 -6.90 -4.20
C ASP A 58 -14.08 -6.26 -3.54
N GLU A 59 -15.09 -5.95 -4.35
CA GLU A 59 -16.33 -5.34 -3.89
C GLU A 59 -17.16 -6.26 -2.98
N LYS A 60 -17.04 -7.59 -3.13
CA LYS A 60 -17.77 -8.54 -2.27
C LYS A 60 -17.20 -8.54 -0.87
N LEU A 61 -15.89 -8.41 -0.73
CA LEU A 61 -15.21 -8.30 0.56
C LEU A 61 -15.14 -6.86 1.09
N GLY A 62 -15.40 -5.87 0.24
CA GLY A 62 -15.23 -4.46 0.57
C GLY A 62 -13.77 -4.10 0.81
N LEU A 63 -12.85 -4.66 0.01
CA LEU A 63 -11.41 -4.48 0.18
C LEU A 63 -10.75 -3.82 -1.04
N LEU A 64 -9.80 -2.93 -0.77
CA LEU A 64 -8.86 -2.36 -1.73
C LEU A 64 -7.46 -2.93 -1.43
N TYR A 65 -6.79 -3.51 -2.42
CA TYR A 65 -5.45 -4.05 -2.31
C TYR A 65 -4.45 -3.08 -2.93
N VAL A 66 -3.56 -2.57 -2.09
CA VAL A 66 -2.61 -1.52 -2.40
C VAL A 66 -1.20 -2.12 -2.46
N PRO A 67 -0.56 -2.20 -3.64
CA PRO A 67 0.86 -2.54 -3.75
C PRO A 67 1.71 -1.32 -3.39
N LEU A 68 2.59 -1.46 -2.40
CA LEU A 68 3.39 -0.36 -1.86
C LEU A 68 4.86 -0.44 -2.25
N GLY A 69 5.38 0.74 -2.53
CA GLY A 69 6.77 1.14 -2.75
C GLY A 69 7.61 1.14 -1.47
N ASN A 70 8.75 1.82 -1.57
CA ASN A 70 9.65 2.09 -0.46
C ASN A 70 9.55 3.54 0.03
N GLN A 71 10.17 3.81 1.18
CA GLN A 71 10.54 5.17 1.57
C GLN A 71 11.86 5.53 0.87
N THR A 72 11.96 6.74 0.29
CA THR A 72 13.22 7.21 -0.30
C THR A 72 14.19 7.73 0.78
N PRO A 73 15.51 7.62 0.60
CA PRO A 73 16.19 6.84 -0.44
C PRO A 73 16.03 5.33 -0.20
N ASP A 74 15.66 4.58 -1.23
CA ASP A 74 15.22 3.18 -1.10
C ASP A 74 16.37 2.26 -0.66
N GLN A 75 17.60 2.62 -1.01
CA GLN A 75 18.83 1.87 -0.70
C GLN A 75 19.43 2.22 0.67
N LEU A 76 18.77 3.09 1.45
CA LEU A 76 19.20 3.46 2.80
C LEU A 76 18.20 2.91 3.84
N GLY A 77 18.63 1.89 4.58
CA GLY A 77 17.83 1.29 5.67
C GLY A 77 17.83 2.06 6.99
N ALA A 78 18.65 3.12 7.12
CA ALA A 78 18.78 3.85 8.38
C ALA A 78 17.61 4.81 8.64
N GLY A 79 17.19 4.93 9.91
CA GLY A 79 16.22 5.94 10.34
C GLY A 79 14.77 5.68 9.92
N ARG A 80 14.45 4.48 9.43
CA ARG A 80 13.07 4.07 9.11
C ARG A 80 12.24 3.95 10.38
N SER A 81 11.04 4.51 10.35
CA SER A 81 10.07 4.33 11.44
C SER A 81 9.52 2.89 11.44
N ALA A 82 8.91 2.47 12.55
CA ALA A 82 8.24 1.17 12.62
C ALA A 82 7.13 1.02 11.55
N ASN A 83 6.46 2.12 11.21
CA ASN A 83 5.45 2.14 10.17
C ASN A 83 6.06 1.96 8.78
N VAL A 84 7.18 2.64 8.50
CA VAL A 84 7.91 2.45 7.23
C VAL A 84 8.38 1.00 7.10
N GLU A 85 8.96 0.44 8.16
CA GLU A 85 9.37 -0.97 8.18
C GLU A 85 8.20 -1.94 8.02
N LYS A 86 6.98 -1.56 8.38
CA LYS A 86 5.79 -2.40 8.25
C LYS A 86 5.16 -2.35 6.86
N PHE A 87 5.13 -1.17 6.24
CA PHE A 87 4.34 -0.93 5.02
C PHE A 87 5.18 -0.89 3.75
N SER A 88 6.49 -0.65 3.81
CA SER A 88 7.35 -0.73 2.62
C SER A 88 7.34 -2.13 2.02
N SER A 89 7.42 -2.20 0.69
CA SER A 89 7.52 -3.46 -0.08
C SER A 89 6.46 -4.46 0.36
N SER A 90 5.20 -4.04 0.31
CA SER A 90 4.07 -4.82 0.82
C SER A 90 2.85 -4.73 -0.08
N ILE A 91 1.93 -5.67 0.11
CA ILE A 91 0.54 -5.52 -0.30
C ILE A 91 -0.26 -5.23 0.97
N THR A 92 -0.94 -4.09 0.99
CA THR A 92 -1.80 -3.68 2.11
C THR A 92 -3.25 -3.74 1.68
N ALA A 93 -4.08 -4.47 2.42
CA ALA A 93 -5.53 -4.44 2.22
C ALA A 93 -6.15 -3.36 3.10
N LEU A 94 -6.86 -2.44 2.47
CA LEU A 94 -7.65 -1.41 3.10
C LEU A 94 -9.12 -1.75 2.97
N ASP A 95 -9.91 -1.36 3.97
CA ASP A 95 -11.36 -1.30 3.85
C ASP A 95 -11.74 -0.25 2.80
N LEU A 96 -12.52 -0.65 1.80
CA LEU A 96 -12.85 0.17 0.63
C LEU A 96 -13.57 1.48 1.00
N ASN A 97 -14.40 1.45 2.06
CA ASN A 97 -15.26 2.57 2.43
C ASN A 97 -14.62 3.52 3.44
N THR A 98 -13.61 3.05 4.18
CA THR A 98 -13.05 3.79 5.31
C THR A 98 -11.55 4.00 5.25
N GLY A 99 -10.85 3.33 4.33
CA GLY A 99 -9.39 3.35 4.23
C GLY A 99 -8.67 2.63 5.38
N GLN A 100 -9.40 1.96 6.29
CA GLN A 100 -8.81 1.31 7.45
C GLN A 100 -8.01 0.06 7.07
N VAL A 101 -6.85 -0.12 7.69
CA VAL A 101 -6.01 -1.30 7.41
C VAL A 101 -6.71 -2.57 7.90
N ARG A 102 -6.88 -3.54 7.01
CA ARG A 102 -7.46 -4.86 7.31
C ARG A 102 -6.37 -5.90 7.51
N TRP A 103 -5.34 -5.87 6.67
CA TRP A 103 -4.13 -6.64 6.84
C TRP A 103 -3.00 -6.05 5.99
N VAL A 104 -1.76 -6.47 6.31
CA VAL A 104 -0.56 -6.13 5.56
C VAL A 104 0.22 -7.41 5.32
N ARG A 105 0.64 -7.63 4.07
CA ARG A 105 1.59 -8.68 3.72
C ARG A 105 2.84 -8.04 3.13
N GLN A 106 3.89 -8.01 3.92
CA GLN A 106 5.21 -7.60 3.47
C GLN A 106 5.85 -8.71 2.62
N THR A 107 6.44 -8.33 1.49
CA THR A 107 7.17 -9.24 0.59
C THR A 107 8.67 -9.14 0.81
N VAL A 108 9.18 -7.96 1.18
CA VAL A 108 10.59 -7.76 1.58
C VAL A 108 10.64 -7.09 2.95
N HIS A 109 11.26 -7.73 3.92
CA HIS A 109 11.57 -7.11 5.20
C HIS A 109 12.84 -6.27 5.08
N HIS A 110 12.78 -5.00 5.51
CA HIS A 110 13.92 -4.08 5.48
C HIS A 110 14.59 -3.98 4.11
N ASP A 111 13.83 -3.57 3.10
CA ASP A 111 14.28 -3.50 1.71
C ASP A 111 15.45 -2.51 1.51
N LEU A 112 16.55 -2.96 0.92
CA LEU A 112 17.75 -2.15 0.62
C LEU A 112 18.05 -2.09 -0.89
N TRP A 113 17.17 -2.63 -1.73
CA TRP A 113 17.43 -2.87 -3.14
C TRP A 113 16.32 -2.40 -4.08
N ASP A 114 15.36 -1.60 -3.57
CA ASP A 114 14.21 -1.14 -4.35
C ASP A 114 13.41 -2.32 -4.91
N MET A 115 13.07 -3.27 -4.04
CA MET A 115 12.37 -4.53 -4.36
C MET A 115 10.89 -4.48 -3.98
N ASP A 116 10.26 -3.32 -4.15
CA ASP A 116 8.84 -3.12 -3.88
C ASP A 116 7.91 -3.93 -4.80
N VAL A 117 6.60 -3.75 -4.62
CA VAL A 117 5.56 -4.41 -5.40
C VAL A 117 5.16 -3.50 -6.57
N PRO A 118 5.64 -3.74 -7.81
CA PRO A 118 5.53 -2.76 -8.89
C PRO A 118 4.24 -2.92 -9.71
N ALA A 119 3.45 -3.95 -9.42
CA ALA A 119 2.40 -4.44 -10.30
C ALA A 119 1.07 -4.59 -9.55
N GLN A 120 -0.01 -4.47 -10.31
CA GLN A 120 -1.37 -4.66 -9.80
C GLN A 120 -1.56 -6.07 -9.24
N PRO A 121 -1.98 -6.22 -7.97
CA PRO A 121 -2.40 -7.52 -7.44
C PRO A 121 -3.64 -8.02 -8.20
N THR A 122 -3.60 -9.25 -8.70
CA THR A 122 -4.69 -9.82 -9.52
C THR A 122 -5.56 -10.74 -8.67
N LEU A 123 -6.88 -10.55 -8.73
CA LEU A 123 -7.84 -11.41 -8.03
C LEU A 123 -8.24 -12.59 -8.92
N VAL A 124 -8.14 -13.80 -8.39
CA VAL A 124 -8.41 -15.05 -9.11
C VAL A 124 -9.10 -16.06 -8.21
N ASP A 125 -9.94 -16.91 -8.82
CA ASP A 125 -10.50 -18.08 -8.17
C ASP A 125 -9.65 -19.32 -8.53
N ILE A 126 -8.92 -19.86 -7.56
CA ILE A 126 -8.05 -21.02 -7.75
C ILE A 126 -8.86 -22.30 -7.50
N THR A 127 -8.99 -23.14 -8.53
CA THR A 127 -9.63 -24.45 -8.38
C THR A 127 -8.65 -25.45 -7.78
N THR A 128 -8.99 -26.00 -6.62
CA THR A 128 -8.23 -27.04 -5.93
C THR A 128 -9.05 -28.33 -5.82
N SER A 129 -8.42 -29.43 -5.40
CA SER A 129 -9.13 -30.69 -5.12
C SER A 129 -10.16 -30.57 -3.99
N SER A 130 -10.03 -29.55 -3.12
CA SER A 130 -10.94 -29.29 -2.00
C SER A 130 -12.02 -28.24 -2.32
N GLY A 131 -12.01 -27.69 -3.54
CA GLY A 131 -12.94 -26.65 -3.98
C GLY A 131 -12.24 -25.40 -4.52
N VAL A 132 -13.03 -24.37 -4.77
CA VAL A 132 -12.54 -23.06 -5.25
C VAL A 132 -12.10 -22.21 -4.08
N VAL A 133 -10.91 -21.63 -4.17
CA VAL A 133 -10.33 -20.71 -3.19
C VAL A 133 -10.11 -19.35 -3.86
N PRO A 134 -10.80 -18.28 -3.41
CA PRO A 134 -10.50 -16.92 -3.84
C PRO A 134 -9.08 -16.56 -3.38
N ALA A 135 -8.29 -15.99 -4.27
CA ALA A 135 -6.90 -15.65 -4.01
C ALA A 135 -6.49 -14.34 -4.68
N LEU A 136 -5.45 -13.74 -4.13
CA LEU A 136 -4.77 -12.59 -4.71
C LEU A 136 -3.36 -13.00 -5.15
N VAL A 137 -3.01 -12.70 -6.39
CA VAL A 137 -1.68 -12.96 -6.96
C VAL A 137 -0.93 -11.64 -7.17
N GLY A 138 0.18 -11.46 -6.46
CA GLY A 138 1.04 -10.29 -6.53
C GLY A 138 2.43 -10.61 -7.09
N PRO A 139 2.76 -10.20 -8.33
CA PRO A 139 4.13 -10.25 -8.83
C PRO A 139 5.00 -9.16 -8.18
N THR A 140 6.24 -9.49 -7.86
CA THR A 140 7.16 -8.59 -7.13
C THR A 140 8.47 -8.38 -7.89
N LYS A 141 9.21 -7.30 -7.57
CA LYS A 141 10.55 -7.07 -8.12
C LYS A 141 11.58 -8.15 -7.70
N GLN A 142 11.29 -8.94 -6.65
CA GLN A 142 12.12 -10.08 -6.24
C GLN A 142 12.16 -11.21 -7.29
N GLY A 143 11.24 -11.23 -8.25
CA GLY A 143 11.06 -12.33 -9.20
C GLY A 143 10.08 -13.40 -8.69
N ASP A 144 9.55 -13.24 -7.48
CA ASP A 144 8.55 -14.13 -6.88
C ASP A 144 7.12 -13.70 -7.20
N LEU A 145 6.22 -14.70 -7.25
CA LEU A 145 4.78 -14.52 -7.22
C LEU A 145 4.25 -14.88 -5.83
N TYR A 146 3.58 -13.93 -5.19
CA TYR A 146 2.88 -14.17 -3.91
C TYR A 146 1.43 -14.53 -4.19
N VAL A 147 0.96 -15.64 -3.64
CA VAL A 147 -0.46 -16.06 -3.67
C VAL A 147 -0.99 -15.97 -2.24
N LEU A 148 -1.95 -15.07 -2.01
CA LEU A 148 -2.55 -14.76 -0.71
C LEU A 148 -4.03 -15.14 -0.66
#